data_AF-W0RSQ3-F1
#
_entry.id   AF-W0RSQ3-F1
#
_cell.length_a   1.000
_cell.length_b   1.000
_cell.length_c   1.000
_cell.angle_alpha   90.00
_cell.angle_beta   90.00
_cell.angle_gamma   90.00
#
_symmetry.space_group_name_H-M   'P 1'
#
loop_
_entity.id
_entity.type
_entity.pdbx_description
1 polymer ?
#
loop_
_entity_poly.entity_id
_entity_poly.type
_entity_poly.pdbx_seq_one_letter_code
_entity_poly.pdbx_strand_id
1 'polypeptide(L)'
;MSSIVGRHLRPFFAALLVVVTLALSVGALEARALNEPHRQPTQPAQVVHTKGVKSRGAATDPNVKRDSLPANHAGTTVPAPPSKGGAKTRGAMSGALHVDNRTSWIIRIYVDGDYVGNVGRYGDSYGYYGCSVRTLYARAYFDDGTWIAWGPVRRDLCDNYTWELDP
;
A
#
# COMPACT_ATOMS: atom_id res chain seq x y z
N MET A 1 -89.68 -23.25 -0.93
CA MET A 1 -90.54 -23.08 -2.13
C MET A 1 -90.33 -21.67 -2.68
N SER A 2 -90.24 -21.59 -4.00
CA SER A 2 -89.86 -20.46 -4.87
C SER A 2 -90.53 -19.10 -4.62
N SER A 3 -89.82 -18.01 -4.95
CA SER A 3 -90.28 -16.92 -5.85
C SER A 3 -89.18 -15.85 -6.01
N ILE A 4 -88.63 -15.58 -7.21
CA ILE A 4 -89.07 -14.59 -8.24
C ILE A 4 -88.80 -13.14 -7.78
N VAL A 5 -87.71 -12.49 -8.20
CA VAL A 5 -87.49 -11.67 -9.43
C VAL A 5 -88.12 -10.26 -9.40
N GLY A 6 -87.28 -9.25 -9.70
CA GLY A 6 -87.66 -8.05 -10.47
C GLY A 6 -87.50 -6.69 -9.75
N ARG A 7 -86.53 -5.85 -10.14
CA ARG A 7 -86.68 -4.64 -11.03
C ARG A 7 -87.18 -3.40 -10.26
N HIS A 8 -86.70 -2.17 -10.40
CA HIS A 8 -85.89 -1.41 -11.37
C HIS A 8 -85.49 -0.08 -10.70
N LEU A 9 -84.39 0.57 -11.12
CA LEU A 9 -84.39 1.97 -11.61
C LEU A 9 -82.96 2.35 -12.06
N ARG A 10 -82.78 2.49 -13.38
CA ARG A 10 -81.77 3.34 -14.05
C ARG A 10 -82.43 4.71 -14.31
N PRO A 11 -81.80 5.75 -14.93
CA PRO A 11 -80.45 5.91 -15.49
C PRO A 11 -79.81 7.27 -15.07
N PHE A 12 -78.62 7.64 -15.57
CA PHE A 12 -78.41 8.89 -16.31
C PHE A 12 -76.96 8.95 -16.86
N PHE A 13 -76.83 8.92 -18.21
CA PHE A 13 -75.94 9.67 -19.11
C PHE A 13 -74.46 9.97 -18.71
N ALA A 14 -73.44 9.98 -19.55
CA ALA A 14 -73.25 9.75 -20.99
C ALA A 14 -71.74 9.76 -21.33
N ALA A 15 -71.40 9.10 -22.46
CA ALA A 15 -70.29 9.32 -23.43
C ALA A 15 -68.92 9.85 -22.95
N LEU A 16 -67.82 9.10 -23.05
CA LEU A 16 -67.02 8.77 -24.26
C LEU A 16 -66.37 9.99 -24.94
N LEU A 17 -65.04 10.14 -24.77
CA LEU A 17 -64.15 10.49 -25.87
C LEU A 17 -62.77 9.85 -25.66
N VAL A 18 -62.41 9.02 -26.64
CA VAL A 18 -61.12 8.37 -26.81
C VAL A 18 -60.17 9.36 -27.49
N VAL A 19 -58.98 9.56 -26.94
CA VAL A 19 -57.82 10.03 -27.71
C VAL A 19 -56.67 9.06 -27.46
N VAL A 20 -56.44 8.22 -28.47
CA VAL A 20 -55.24 7.39 -28.63
C VAL A 20 -54.15 8.30 -29.17
N THR A 21 -53.03 8.44 -28.46
CA THR A 21 -51.78 8.93 -29.04
C THR A 21 -50.70 7.87 -28.91
N LEU A 22 -50.35 7.33 -30.07
CA LEU A 22 -49.22 6.45 -30.33
C LEU A 22 -48.00 7.32 -30.63
N ALA A 23 -46.89 7.17 -29.89
CA ALA A 23 -45.60 7.78 -30.24
C ALA A 23 -44.43 6.85 -29.90
N LEU A 24 -44.12 5.98 -30.87
CA LEU A 24 -42.80 5.57 -31.39
C LEU A 24 -41.55 5.75 -30.49
N SER A 25 -41.07 4.60 -29.99
CA SER A 25 -39.71 4.07 -30.11
C SER A 25 -38.49 5.02 -30.22
N VAL A 26 -37.73 5.14 -29.13
CA VAL A 26 -36.25 5.02 -29.13
C VAL A 26 -35.84 4.40 -27.80
N GLY A 27 -35.49 3.11 -27.81
CA GLY A 27 -35.09 2.38 -26.61
C GLY A 27 -34.14 1.25 -26.95
N ALA A 28 -33.06 1.56 -27.68
CA ALA A 28 -31.93 0.67 -27.85
C ALA A 28 -30.66 1.43 -27.46
N LEU A 29 -30.37 1.43 -26.16
CA LEU A 29 -29.02 1.64 -25.66
C LEU A 29 -28.75 0.55 -24.62
N GLU A 30 -28.68 -0.70 -25.10
CA GLU A 30 -28.16 -1.79 -24.28
C GLU A 30 -26.69 -1.50 -23.95
N ALA A 31 -26.44 -1.49 -22.66
CA ALA A 31 -25.18 -1.18 -22.02
C ALA A 31 -24.02 -1.99 -22.60
N ARG A 32 -23.13 -1.33 -23.33
CA ARG A 32 -21.75 -1.77 -23.49
C ARG A 32 -20.90 -1.10 -22.40
N ALA A 33 -20.94 -1.67 -21.21
CA ALA A 33 -19.98 -1.38 -20.14
C ALA A 33 -19.60 -2.68 -19.42
N LEU A 34 -19.18 -3.69 -20.18
CA LEU A 34 -18.40 -4.81 -19.65
C LEU A 34 -16.96 -4.57 -20.13
N ASN A 35 -16.03 -4.44 -19.18
CA ASN A 35 -14.60 -4.13 -19.31
C ASN A 35 -14.17 -2.66 -19.20
N GLU A 36 -14.62 -1.96 -18.16
CA GLU A 36 -13.62 -1.15 -17.46
C GLU A 36 -12.86 -2.07 -16.50
N PRO A 37 -11.53 -2.28 -16.67
CA PRO A 37 -10.75 -2.82 -15.57
C PRO A 37 -10.98 -1.85 -14.41
N HIS A 38 -11.51 -2.37 -13.29
CA HIS A 38 -11.58 -1.61 -12.06
C HIS A 38 -10.15 -1.17 -11.75
N ARG A 39 -9.77 0.04 -12.16
CA ARG A 39 -8.59 0.72 -11.65
C ARG A 39 -8.95 1.04 -10.22
N GLN A 40 -8.67 0.11 -9.32
CA GLN A 40 -8.54 0.44 -7.91
C GLN A 40 -7.65 1.68 -7.84
N PRO A 41 -8.13 2.80 -7.28
CA PRO A 41 -7.29 3.96 -7.09
C PRO A 41 -6.10 3.52 -6.25
N THR A 42 -4.92 3.49 -6.88
CA THR A 42 -3.66 3.22 -6.20
C THR A 42 -3.49 4.35 -5.20
N GLN A 43 -3.78 4.07 -3.92
CA GLN A 43 -3.49 5.03 -2.87
C GLN A 43 -1.98 5.33 -2.93
N PRO A 44 -1.58 6.61 -2.81
CA PRO A 44 -0.17 6.96 -2.81
C PRO A 44 0.51 6.24 -1.64
N ALA A 45 1.57 5.48 -1.95
CA ALA A 45 2.35 4.79 -0.93
C ALA A 45 2.85 5.82 0.08
N GLN A 46 2.71 5.53 1.38
CA GLN A 46 3.21 6.41 2.43
C GLN A 46 4.73 6.37 2.42
N VAL A 47 5.38 7.53 2.32
CA VAL A 47 6.86 7.64 2.31
C VAL A 47 7.32 8.35 3.58
N VAL A 48 8.33 7.79 4.24
CA VAL A 48 8.97 8.43 5.40
C VAL A 48 10.47 8.36 5.26
N HIS A 49 11.09 9.51 5.47
CA HIS A 49 12.53 9.66 5.51
C HIS A 49 13.02 9.51 6.94
N THR A 50 14.13 8.79 7.14
CA THR A 50 14.83 8.72 8.43
C THR A 50 16.29 9.04 8.20
N LYS A 51 16.85 9.94 9.03
CA LYS A 51 18.28 10.29 9.02
C LYS A 51 19.07 9.36 9.92
N GLY A 52 20.30 9.05 9.50
CA GLY A 52 21.20 8.19 10.27
C GLY A 52 21.73 8.88 11.53
N VAL A 53 21.77 8.14 12.63
CA VAL A 53 22.40 8.57 13.89
C VAL A 53 23.67 7.76 14.13
N LYS A 54 24.82 8.44 14.23
CA LYS A 54 26.13 7.82 14.50
C LYS A 54 26.30 7.46 15.97
N SER A 55 26.90 6.30 16.21
CA SER A 55 27.34 5.86 17.53
C SER A 55 28.55 6.64 18.06
N ARG A 56 28.72 6.69 19.38
CA ARG A 56 29.95 7.18 20.04
C ARG A 56 30.91 6.05 20.47
N GLY A 57 30.71 4.82 19.98
CA GLY A 57 31.54 3.65 20.32
C GLY A 57 30.79 2.32 20.23
N ALA A 58 31.51 1.22 20.55
CA ALA A 58 30.98 -0.14 20.56
C ALA A 58 30.04 -0.36 21.75
N ALA A 59 28.77 0.03 21.59
CA ALA A 59 27.71 -0.17 22.57
C ALA A 59 26.67 -1.18 22.09
N THR A 60 26.18 -2.00 23.02
CA THR A 60 25.05 -2.92 22.83
C THR A 60 23.77 -2.12 22.55
N ASP A 61 22.99 -2.57 21.58
CA ASP A 61 21.77 -1.89 21.13
C ASP A 61 20.54 -2.72 21.50
N PRO A 62 19.60 -2.16 22.28
CA PRO A 62 18.42 -2.90 22.73
C PRO A 62 17.47 -3.32 21.60
N ASN A 63 17.60 -2.74 20.40
CA ASN A 63 16.75 -3.06 19.25
C ASN A 63 17.27 -4.25 18.43
N VAL A 64 18.43 -4.82 18.77
CA VAL A 64 19.08 -5.88 18.01
C VAL A 64 19.18 -7.15 18.85
N LYS A 65 18.51 -8.22 18.43
CA LYS A 65 18.51 -9.50 19.18
C LYS A 65 19.54 -10.52 18.70
N ARG A 66 19.98 -10.49 17.43
CA ARG A 66 20.97 -11.43 16.83
C ARG A 66 21.74 -10.73 15.70
N ASP A 67 23.06 -10.95 15.64
CA ASP A 67 23.92 -10.24 14.69
C ASP A 67 25.19 -11.03 14.29
N SER A 68 25.45 -11.26 13.00
CA SER A 68 26.63 -12.06 12.56
C SER A 68 27.11 -11.82 11.12
N LEU A 69 26.96 -10.62 10.56
CA LEU A 69 27.16 -10.37 9.12
C LEU A 69 28.38 -9.48 8.81
N PRO A 70 28.76 -9.29 7.52
CA PRO A 70 29.90 -8.45 7.13
C PRO A 70 29.69 -6.98 7.52
N ALA A 71 30.77 -6.31 7.92
CA ALA A 71 30.79 -4.89 8.28
C ALA A 71 31.18 -3.99 7.10
N ASN A 72 30.77 -2.72 7.15
CA ASN A 72 31.26 -1.68 6.24
C ASN A 72 32.67 -1.23 6.65
N HIS A 73 33.49 -0.78 5.71
CA HIS A 73 34.79 -0.17 6.04
C HIS A 73 34.61 1.27 6.51
N ALA A 74 35.10 1.59 7.70
CA ALA A 74 35.09 2.94 8.24
C ALA A 74 35.88 3.90 7.33
N GLY A 75 35.35 5.11 7.14
CA GLY A 75 35.99 6.17 6.35
C GLY A 75 35.97 5.97 4.84
N THR A 76 35.46 4.86 4.31
CA THR A 76 35.33 4.64 2.87
C THR A 76 33.93 5.01 2.41
N THR A 77 33.77 5.98 1.51
CA THR A 77 32.46 6.31 0.91
C THR A 77 32.41 5.81 -0.52
N VAL A 78 31.35 5.06 -0.86
CA VAL A 78 31.05 4.68 -2.25
C VAL A 78 30.16 5.75 -2.87
N PRO A 79 30.49 6.30 -4.05
CA PRO A 79 29.66 7.30 -4.70
C PRO A 79 28.28 6.74 -5.05
N ALA A 80 27.26 7.59 -5.03
CA ALA A 80 25.94 7.24 -5.50
C ALA A 80 25.97 6.89 -7.00
N PRO A 81 25.27 5.83 -7.44
CA PRO A 81 25.14 5.54 -8.85
C PRO A 81 24.36 6.67 -9.56
N PRO A 82 24.59 6.90 -10.87
CA PRO A 82 23.88 7.94 -11.63
C PRO A 82 22.36 7.81 -11.62
N SER A 83 21.86 6.58 -11.48
CA SER A 83 20.46 6.28 -11.26
C SER A 83 20.32 5.18 -10.21
N LYS A 84 19.32 5.35 -9.33
CA LYS A 84 18.92 4.35 -8.35
C LYS A 84 17.68 3.60 -8.87
N GLY A 85 17.56 2.34 -8.46
CA GLY A 85 16.43 1.48 -8.78
C GLY A 85 16.75 0.55 -9.94
N GLY A 86 16.73 -0.75 -9.66
CA GLY A 86 16.81 -1.79 -10.69
C GLY A 86 15.50 -1.95 -11.46
N ALA A 87 15.38 -3.04 -12.22
CA ALA A 87 14.14 -3.38 -12.90
C ALA A 87 12.97 -3.40 -11.90
N LYS A 88 11.94 -2.59 -12.15
CA LYS A 88 10.75 -2.51 -11.30
C LYS A 88 10.03 -3.86 -11.34
N THR A 89 9.97 -4.56 -10.22
CA THR A 89 9.15 -5.77 -10.08
C THR A 89 7.67 -5.40 -9.98
N ARG A 90 6.76 -6.36 -10.27
CA ARG A 90 5.30 -6.12 -10.18
C ARG A 90 4.97 -5.58 -8.78
N GLY A 91 4.11 -4.54 -8.76
CA GLY A 91 3.91 -3.62 -7.65
C GLY A 91 3.60 -4.26 -6.31
N ALA A 92 3.84 -3.48 -5.26
CA ALA A 92 3.65 -3.86 -3.87
C ALA A 92 2.18 -4.27 -3.58
N MET A 93 2.01 -5.46 -3.00
CA MET A 93 0.73 -5.92 -2.43
C MET A 93 0.50 -5.18 -1.11
N SER A 94 -0.74 -4.75 -0.82
CA SER A 94 -1.10 -4.13 0.48
C SER A 94 -0.57 -4.97 1.64
N GLY A 95 0.15 -4.37 2.59
CA GLY A 95 0.95 -5.14 3.55
C GLY A 95 2.47 -5.11 3.30
N ALA A 96 2.94 -4.42 2.26
CA ALA A 96 4.33 -4.43 1.87
C ALA A 96 5.12 -3.24 2.45
N LEU A 97 6.25 -3.58 3.07
CA LEU A 97 7.32 -2.66 3.42
C LEU A 97 8.32 -2.61 2.26
N HIS A 98 8.51 -1.42 1.71
CA HIS A 98 9.60 -1.08 0.81
C HIS A 98 10.68 -0.33 1.61
N VAL A 99 11.89 -0.86 1.66
CA VAL A 99 13.05 -0.17 2.26
C VAL A 99 13.92 0.37 1.13
N ASP A 100 14.04 1.69 1.07
CA ASP A 100 14.84 2.44 0.10
C ASP A 100 16.13 2.91 0.80
N ASN A 101 17.25 2.22 0.55
CA ASN A 101 18.54 2.65 1.09
C ASN A 101 19.16 3.73 0.20
N ARG A 102 19.26 4.97 0.68
CA ARG A 102 19.87 6.10 -0.05
C ARG A 102 21.31 6.39 0.37
N THR A 103 21.93 5.44 1.06
CA THR A 103 23.27 5.58 1.61
C THR A 103 24.28 4.73 0.86
N SER A 104 25.56 5.05 1.07
CA SER A 104 26.70 4.25 0.61
C SER A 104 26.95 3.00 1.45
N TRP A 105 26.06 2.65 2.39
CA TRP A 105 26.27 1.59 3.38
C TRP A 105 25.45 0.34 3.08
N ILE A 106 25.98 -0.81 3.47
CA ILE A 106 25.20 -2.02 3.63
C ILE A 106 24.48 -1.90 4.97
N ILE A 107 23.15 -1.95 4.94
CA ILE A 107 22.30 -1.72 6.10
C ILE A 107 21.56 -3.01 6.47
N ARG A 108 21.62 -3.39 7.75
CA ARG A 108 20.81 -4.47 8.33
C ARG A 108 19.44 -3.92 8.71
N ILE A 109 18.38 -4.62 8.34
CA ILE A 109 17.00 -4.24 8.65
C ILE A 109 16.47 -5.17 9.74
N TYR A 110 15.78 -4.56 10.69
CA TYR A 110 15.12 -5.22 11.80
C TYR A 110 13.65 -4.81 11.83
N VAL A 111 12.78 -5.80 12.04
CA VAL A 111 11.35 -5.59 12.25
C VAL A 111 11.00 -6.21 13.60
N ASP A 112 10.41 -5.41 14.49
CA ASP A 112 10.12 -5.80 15.88
C ASP A 112 11.35 -6.33 16.65
N GLY A 113 12.54 -5.82 16.28
CA GLY A 113 13.84 -6.18 16.83
C GLY A 113 14.47 -7.47 16.25
N ASP A 114 13.78 -8.14 15.34
CA ASP A 114 14.27 -9.33 14.66
C ASP A 114 14.93 -8.95 13.33
N TYR A 115 16.13 -9.47 13.07
CA TYR A 115 16.83 -9.26 11.80
C TYR A 115 16.06 -9.94 10.66
N VAL A 116 15.76 -9.18 9.61
CA VAL A 116 14.98 -9.67 8.45
C VAL A 116 15.78 -9.69 7.14
N GLY A 117 16.90 -8.97 7.06
CA GLY A 117 17.69 -8.92 5.84
C GLY A 117 18.65 -7.74 5.78
N ASN A 118 19.43 -7.72 4.70
CA ASN A 118 20.34 -6.63 4.36
C ASN A 118 19.83 -5.88 3.13
N VAL A 119 20.03 -4.56 3.12
CA VAL A 119 19.90 -3.74 1.92
C VAL A 119 21.28 -3.28 1.50
N GLY A 120 21.66 -3.62 0.27
CA GLY A 120 22.93 -3.18 -0.32
C GLY A 120 23.00 -1.66 -0.47
N ARG A 121 24.21 -1.15 -0.71
CA ARG A 121 24.48 0.27 -0.96
C ARG A 121 23.60 0.78 -2.09
N TYR A 122 22.88 1.88 -1.88
CA TYR A 122 21.95 2.43 -2.87
C TYR A 122 20.96 1.41 -3.43
N GLY A 123 20.62 0.38 -2.65
CA GLY A 123 19.71 -0.69 -3.03
C GLY A 123 18.32 -0.50 -2.45
N ASP A 124 17.44 -1.44 -2.80
CA ASP A 124 16.07 -1.52 -2.30
C ASP A 124 15.79 -2.94 -1.80
N SER A 125 14.87 -3.07 -0.85
CA SER A 125 14.33 -4.36 -0.42
C SER A 125 12.83 -4.26 -0.20
N TYR A 126 12.13 -5.36 -0.43
CA TYR A 126 10.69 -5.48 -0.22
C TYR A 126 10.40 -6.65 0.72
N GLY A 127 9.49 -6.46 1.66
CA GLY A 127 9.00 -7.50 2.55
C GLY A 127 7.51 -7.39 2.78
N TYR A 128 6.83 -8.52 2.89
CA TYR A 128 5.39 -8.57 3.17
C TYR A 128 5.17 -8.91 4.64
N TYR A 129 4.42 -8.06 5.34
CA TYR A 129 4.14 -8.20 6.77
C TYR A 129 2.65 -8.21 7.12
N GLY A 130 1.78 -8.14 6.10
CA GLY A 130 0.34 -7.99 6.26
C GLY A 130 -0.06 -6.69 6.96
N CYS A 131 -1.36 -6.54 7.22
CA CYS A 131 -1.91 -5.38 7.91
C CYS A 131 -1.62 -5.48 9.41
N SER A 132 -0.55 -4.80 9.85
CA SER A 132 -0.10 -4.79 11.24
C SER A 132 0.78 -3.58 11.53
N VAL A 133 0.78 -3.14 12.79
CA VAL A 133 1.70 -2.12 13.29
C VAL A 133 3.03 -2.78 13.65
N ARG A 134 4.11 -2.30 13.03
CA ARG A 134 5.47 -2.81 13.21
C ARG A 134 6.43 -1.74 13.70
N THR A 135 7.47 -2.17 14.39
CA THR A 135 8.61 -1.31 14.75
C THR A 135 9.75 -1.59 13.79
N LEU A 136 10.09 -0.60 12.98
CA LEU A 136 11.16 -0.67 12.00
C LEU A 136 12.44 -0.10 12.61
N TYR A 137 13.54 -0.81 12.44
CA TYR A 137 14.85 -0.38 12.89
C TYR A 137 15.90 -0.84 11.88
N ALA A 138 16.94 -0.04 11.67
CA ALA A 138 17.98 -0.37 10.71
C ALA A 138 19.33 0.12 11.20
N ARG A 139 20.39 -0.61 10.86
CA ARG A 139 21.74 -0.34 11.36
C ARG A 139 22.81 -0.71 10.33
N ALA A 140 23.74 0.20 10.12
CA ALA A 140 24.99 -0.03 9.42
C ALA A 140 26.10 -0.22 10.46
N TYR A 141 26.78 -1.36 10.40
CA TYR A 141 27.94 -1.65 11.24
C TYR A 141 29.22 -1.35 10.47
N PHE A 142 30.23 -0.87 11.19
CA PHE A 142 31.56 -0.61 10.65
C PHE A 142 32.59 -1.54 11.28
N ASP A 143 33.69 -1.77 10.57
CA ASP A 143 34.81 -2.61 10.98
C ASP A 143 35.60 -2.05 12.18
N ASP A 144 35.50 -0.75 12.43
CA ASP A 144 35.99 -0.08 13.64
C ASP A 144 35.07 -0.26 14.87
N GLY A 145 33.98 -1.02 14.74
CA GLY A 145 33.01 -1.27 15.81
C GLY A 145 32.00 -0.13 16.03
N THR A 146 32.10 0.97 15.27
CA THR A 146 31.07 2.01 15.25
C THR A 146 29.87 1.58 14.42
N TRP A 147 28.79 2.34 14.52
CA TRP A 147 27.56 2.08 13.76
C TRP A 147 26.78 3.36 13.48
N ILE A 148 25.91 3.30 12.46
CA ILE A 148 24.86 4.27 12.19
C ILE A 148 23.52 3.56 12.28
N ALA A 149 22.52 4.20 12.88
CA ALA A 149 21.18 3.64 12.97
C ALA A 149 20.09 4.56 12.42
N TRP A 150 19.00 3.93 11.98
CA TRP A 150 17.76 4.57 11.55
C TRP A 150 16.60 3.99 12.36
N GLY A 151 15.82 4.87 12.98
CA GLY A 151 14.73 4.48 13.87
C GLY A 151 15.16 4.35 15.34
N PRO A 152 14.32 3.72 16.19
CA PRO A 152 13.12 2.97 15.82
C PRO A 152 11.99 3.85 15.27
N VAL A 153 11.22 3.31 14.33
CA VAL A 153 10.03 3.97 13.76
C VAL A 153 8.85 3.01 13.81
N ARG A 154 7.77 3.39 14.49
CA ARG A 154 6.54 2.59 14.56
C ARG A 154 5.59 2.96 13.42
N ARG A 155 5.16 1.99 12.62
CA ARG A 155 4.34 2.22 11.42
C ARG A 155 3.27 1.16 11.25
N ASP A 156 2.11 1.61 10.79
CA ASP A 156 1.08 0.72 10.29
C ASP A 156 1.41 0.34 8.84
N LEU A 157 1.49 -0.96 8.57
CA LEU A 157 1.83 -1.52 7.26
C LEU A 157 0.59 -2.05 6.51
N CYS A 158 -0.64 -1.68 6.89
CA CYS A 158 -1.84 -2.10 6.15
C CYS A 158 -1.84 -1.69 4.67
N ASP A 159 -1.19 -0.57 4.35
CA ASP A 159 -0.95 -0.12 2.98
C ASP A 159 0.51 -0.31 2.56
N ASN A 160 0.82 0.04 1.31
CA ASN A 160 2.19 0.07 0.84
C ASN A 160 2.96 1.22 1.51
N TYR A 161 4.03 0.86 2.22
CA TYR A 161 4.83 1.80 2.99
C TYR A 161 6.28 1.80 2.50
N THR A 162 6.81 2.98 2.17
CA THR A 162 8.22 3.19 1.82
C THR A 162 8.96 3.85 2.97
N TRP A 163 10.03 3.20 3.40
CA TRP A 163 10.97 3.71 4.38
C TRP A 163 12.28 4.07 3.72
N GLU A 164 12.56 5.36 3.61
CA GLU A 164 13.78 5.87 3.02
C GLU A 164 14.84 6.12 4.09
N LEU A 165 15.99 5.47 3.92
CA LEU A 165 17.15 5.57 4.80
C LEU A 165 18.14 6.56 4.19
N ASP A 166 18.18 7.74 4.78
CA ASP A 166 19.04 8.83 4.33
C ASP A 166 20.33 8.91 5.17
N PRO A 167 21.43 9.43 4.60
CA PRO A 167 22.68 9.64 5.34
C PRO A 167 22.52 10.39 6.66
#